data_AF-A0A921LNK4-F1
#
_entry.id   AF-A0A921LNK4-F1
#
_cell.length_a   1.000
_cell.length_b   1.000
_cell.length_c   1.000
_cell.angle_alpha   90.00
_cell.angle_beta   90.00
_cell.angle_gamma   90.00
#
_symmetry.space_group_name_H-M   'P 1'
#
loop_
_entity.id
_entity.type
_entity.pdbx_description
1 polymer ?
#
loop_
_entity_poly.entity_id
_entity_poly.type
_entity_poly.pdbx_seq_one_letter_code
_entity_poly.pdbx_strand_id
1 'polypeptide(L)'
;MQTIDRNHWERNEIFTFFSRFEYPFYSVTIPVDVTPVRQFARENQVSFYHTMIWLCTKAVNRVPAFRMRVRGEEVVLLDRTDPSFTAMRRGKAFSASLPCPGRLPRWHFAPMPAAPMLPRMSL
;
A
#
# COMPACT_ATOMS: atom_id res chain seq x y z
N MET A 1 0.17 1.01 -19.29
CA MET A 1 1.53 0.47 -19.04
C MET A 1 2.41 0.88 -20.20
N GLN A 2 3.62 1.36 -19.94
CA GLN A 2 4.56 1.83 -20.95
C GLN A 2 5.92 1.18 -20.73
N THR A 3 6.52 0.62 -21.78
CA THR A 3 7.91 0.16 -21.74
C THR A 3 8.86 1.37 -21.75
N ILE A 4 9.85 1.34 -20.87
CA ILE A 4 10.86 2.40 -20.76
C ILE A 4 11.95 2.11 -21.79
N ASP A 5 12.20 3.09 -22.67
CA ASP A 5 13.34 3.05 -23.58
C ASP A 5 14.64 3.21 -22.77
N ARG A 6 15.42 2.13 -22.70
CA ARG A 6 16.67 2.09 -21.93
C ARG A 6 17.75 3.02 -22.49
N ASN A 7 17.72 3.34 -23.79
CA ASN A 7 18.74 4.18 -24.41
C ASN A 7 18.60 5.67 -24.01
N HIS A 8 17.39 6.09 -23.69
CA HIS A 8 17.08 7.48 -23.31
C HIS A 8 16.68 7.63 -21.84
N TRP A 9 16.89 6.59 -21.02
CA TRP A 9 16.54 6.60 -19.61
C TRP A 9 17.74 6.96 -18.74
N GLU A 10 17.69 8.14 -18.11
CA GLU A 10 18.75 8.68 -17.24
C GLU A 10 19.25 7.69 -16.18
N ARG A 11 18.37 6.81 -15.67
CA ARG A 11 18.72 5.86 -14.60
C ARG A 11 19.22 4.52 -15.12
N ASN A 12 19.40 4.35 -16.44
CA ASN A 12 19.77 3.07 -17.03
C ASN A 12 21.14 2.56 -16.53
N GLU A 13 22.12 3.46 -16.34
CA GLU A 13 23.44 3.08 -15.81
C GLU A 13 23.33 2.55 -14.38
N ILE A 14 22.65 3.29 -13.51
CA ILE A 14 22.39 2.92 -12.11
C ILE A 14 21.62 1.58 -12.05
N PHE A 15 20.57 1.44 -12.85
CA PHE A 15 19.81 0.19 -12.94
C PHE A 15 20.69 -0.98 -13.40
N THR A 16 21.52 -0.78 -14.43
CA THR A 16 22.42 -1.82 -14.95
C THR A 16 23.45 -2.25 -13.91
N PHE A 17 23.94 -1.31 -13.10
CA PHE A 17 24.83 -1.61 -11.99
C PHE A 17 24.11 -2.43 -10.90
N PHE A 18 22.99 -1.92 -10.36
CA PHE A 18 22.30 -2.55 -9.23
C PHE A 18 21.54 -3.84 -9.57
N SER A 19 21.09 -4.02 -10.82
CA SER A 19 20.35 -5.21 -11.26
C SER A 19 21.16 -6.51 -11.21
N ARG A 20 22.50 -6.42 -11.10
CA ARG A 20 23.41 -7.56 -10.98
C ARG A 20 23.55 -8.08 -9.55
N PHE A 21 23.10 -7.31 -8.56
CA PHE A 21 23.21 -7.69 -7.16
C PHE A 21 21.99 -8.51 -6.73
N GLU A 22 22.21 -9.48 -5.85
CA GLU A 22 21.14 -10.31 -5.29
C GLU A 22 20.24 -9.53 -4.32
N TYR A 23 20.82 -8.56 -3.59
CA TYR A 23 20.10 -7.80 -2.56
C TYR A 23 20.33 -6.28 -2.63
N PRO A 24 19.86 -5.59 -3.69
CA PRO A 24 20.04 -4.15 -3.88
C PRO A 24 18.97 -3.33 -3.14
N PHE A 25 18.71 -3.64 -1.86
CA PHE A 25 17.64 -3.00 -1.08
C PHE A 25 18.19 -2.18 0.08
N TYR A 26 17.51 -1.08 0.38
CA TYR A 26 17.75 -0.28 1.56
C TYR A 26 16.42 0.10 2.21
N SER A 27 16.46 0.34 3.52
CA SER A 27 15.30 0.73 4.31
C SER A 27 15.62 2.01 5.07
N VAL A 28 14.65 2.92 5.12
CA VAL A 28 14.72 4.14 5.91
C VAL A 28 13.48 4.24 6.79
N THR A 29 13.68 4.68 8.03
CA THR A 29 12.60 4.94 8.98
C THR A 29 12.62 6.40 9.33
N ILE A 30 11.52 7.10 9.04
CA ILE A 30 11.37 8.52 9.36
C ILE A 30 10.12 8.71 10.22
N PRO A 31 10.18 9.58 11.26
CA PRO A 31 8.98 9.98 11.98
C PRO A 31 8.12 10.85 11.06
N VAL A 32 6.82 10.57 11.01
CA VAL A 32 5.83 11.36 10.27
C VAL A 32 4.73 11.77 11.23
N ASP A 33 4.42 13.07 11.28
CA ASP A 33 3.28 13.54 12.04
C ASP A 33 1.97 13.16 11.34
N VAL A 34 1.23 12.24 11.96
CA VAL A 34 -0.05 11.74 11.48
C VAL A 34 -1.24 12.32 12.25
N THR A 35 -1.01 13.33 13.10
CA THR A 35 -2.07 14.01 13.86
C THR A 35 -3.20 14.53 12.98
N PRO A 36 -2.93 15.19 11.83
CA PRO A 36 -3.99 15.65 10.93
C PRO A 36 -4.82 14.49 10.34
N VAL A 37 -4.17 13.36 10.03
CA VAL A 37 -4.85 12.16 9.48
C VAL A 37 -5.77 11.55 10.53
N ARG A 38 -5.31 11.49 11.79
CA ARG A 38 -6.11 10.97 12.90
C ARG A 38 -7.32 11.87 13.18
N GLN A 39 -7.15 13.18 13.15
CA GLN A 39 -8.23 14.15 13.31
C GLN A 39 -9.27 13.99 12.18
N PHE A 40 -8.81 13.99 10.93
CA PHE A 40 -9.67 13.78 9.76
C PHE A 40 -10.47 12.48 9.85
N ALA A 41 -9.81 11.38 10.24
CA ALA A 41 -10.46 10.07 10.35
C ALA A 41 -11.57 10.07 11.41
N ARG A 42 -11.34 10.73 12.54
CA ARG A 42 -12.34 10.89 13.61
C ARG A 42 -13.52 11.75 13.17
N GLU A 43 -13.26 12.92 12.58
CA GLU A 43 -14.30 13.87 12.15
C GLU A 43 -15.19 13.30 11.04
N ASN A 44 -14.61 12.49 10.14
CA ASN A 44 -15.32 11.89 9.01
C ASN A 44 -15.83 10.47 9.30
N GLN A 45 -15.64 9.95 10.52
CA GLN A 45 -16.04 8.60 10.94
C GLN A 45 -15.50 7.50 9.99
N VAL A 46 -14.26 7.65 9.52
CA VAL A 46 -13.57 6.66 8.68
C VAL A 46 -12.44 5.97 9.44
N SER A 47 -12.08 4.77 9.00
CA SER A 47 -10.99 4.01 9.62
C SER A 47 -9.64 4.71 9.41
N PHE A 48 -8.93 5.00 10.50
CA PHE A 48 -7.56 5.55 10.45
C PHE A 48 -6.62 4.64 9.64
N TYR A 49 -6.69 3.33 9.85
CA TYR A 49 -5.86 2.33 9.15
C TYR A 49 -6.05 2.39 7.63
N HIS A 50 -7.30 2.36 7.16
CA HIS A 50 -7.60 2.45 5.73
C HIS A 50 -7.28 3.83 5.14
N THR A 51 -7.43 4.89 5.93
CA THR A 51 -7.04 6.25 5.53
C THR A 51 -5.52 6.32 5.30
N MET A 52 -4.73 5.75 6.21
CA MET A 52 -3.27 5.64 6.05
C MET A 52 -2.89 4.81 4.81
N ILE A 53 -3.50 3.64 4.60
CA ILE A 53 -3.26 2.83 3.38
C ILE A 53 -3.53 3.66 2.12
N TRP A 54 -4.66 4.37 2.07
CA TRP A 54 -5.01 5.19 0.92
C TRP A 54 -4.00 6.32 0.69
N LEU A 55 -3.60 7.04 1.74
CA LEU A 55 -2.60 8.11 1.66
C LEU A 55 -1.24 7.58 1.19
N CYS A 56 -0.74 6.50 1.78
CA CYS A 56 0.50 5.85 1.37
C CYS A 56 0.44 5.41 -0.10
N THR A 57 -0.68 4.80 -0.51
CA THR A 57 -0.89 4.38 -1.90
C THR A 57 -0.86 5.57 -2.85
N LYS A 58 -1.50 6.70 -2.49
CA LYS A 58 -1.45 7.91 -3.31
C LYS A 58 -0.04 8.51 -3.39
N ALA A 59 0.71 8.48 -2.29
CA ALA A 59 2.11 8.93 -2.28
C ALA A 59 2.98 8.05 -3.21
N VAL A 60 2.85 6.73 -3.10
CA VAL A 60 3.54 5.75 -3.96
C VAL A 60 3.22 5.98 -5.43
N ASN A 61 1.94 6.16 -5.78
CA ASN A 61 1.52 6.34 -7.18
C ASN A 61 2.00 7.68 -7.78
N ARG A 62 2.22 8.72 -6.97
CA ARG A 62 2.73 10.01 -7.43
C ARG A 62 4.19 9.97 -7.87
N VAL A 63 4.97 8.99 -7.41
CA VAL A 63 6.38 8.87 -7.74
C VAL A 63 6.57 7.75 -8.77
N PRO A 64 6.94 8.07 -10.03
CA PRO A 64 7.08 7.07 -11.09
C PRO A 64 8.00 5.90 -10.74
N ALA A 65 9.05 6.15 -9.96
CA ALA A 65 10.01 5.13 -9.54
C ALA A 65 9.36 3.95 -8.79
N PHE A 66 8.32 4.18 -7.98
CA PHE A 66 7.63 3.10 -7.27
C PHE A 66 6.62 2.33 -8.17
N ARG A 67 6.34 2.83 -9.36
CA ARG A 67 5.49 2.18 -10.38
C ARG A 67 6.30 1.43 -11.44
N MET A 68 7.64 1.46 -11.37
CA MET A 68 8.50 0.71 -12.28
C MET A 68 8.56 -0.77 -11.88
N ARG A 69 8.55 -1.66 -12.88
CA ARG A 69 8.67 -3.12 -12.70
C ARG A 69 9.61 -3.70 -13.76
N VAL A 70 10.27 -4.79 -13.42
CA VAL A 70 11.02 -5.61 -14.38
C VAL A 70 10.11 -6.73 -14.86
N ARG A 71 9.99 -6.90 -16.18
CA ARG A 71 9.20 -7.95 -16.84
C ARG A 71 10.09 -8.63 -17.89
N GLY A 72 10.66 -9.76 -17.53
CA GLY A 72 11.72 -10.37 -18.34
C GLY A 72 12.92 -9.44 -18.39
N GLU A 73 13.33 -9.04 -19.59
CA GLU A 73 14.45 -8.12 -19.83
C GLU A 73 14.03 -6.65 -19.91
N GLU A 74 12.71 -6.38 -19.91
CA GLU A 74 12.18 -5.03 -20.03
C GLU A 74 11.92 -4.36 -18.67
N VAL A 75 12.09 -3.04 -18.65
CA VAL A 75 11.62 -2.18 -17.56
C VAL A 75 10.35 -1.50 -18.02
N VAL A 76 9.28 -1.66 -17.26
CA VAL A 76 7.96 -1.10 -17.58
C VAL A 76 7.51 -0.15 -16.49
N LEU A 77 6.85 0.94 -16.89
CA LEU A 77 6.13 1.85 -16.01
C LEU A 77 4.65 1.49 -16.00
N LEU A 78 4.14 1.11 -14.83
CA LEU A 78 2.71 0.85 -14.64
C LEU A 78 1.94 2.17 -14.51
N ASP A 79 0.69 2.22 -14.98
CA ASP A 79 -0.13 3.43 -14.85
C ASP A 79 -0.45 3.73 -13.38
N ARG A 80 -0.70 2.67 -12.61
CA ARG A 80 -0.88 2.70 -11.15
C ARG A 80 -0.47 1.38 -10.50
N THR A 81 -0.26 1.43 -9.19
CA THR A 81 -0.06 0.29 -8.29
C THR A 81 -1.18 0.28 -7.26
N ASP A 82 -1.76 -0.90 -7.04
CA ASP A 82 -2.74 -1.13 -5.98
C ASP A 82 -2.04 -1.66 -4.71
N PRO A 83 -2.52 -1.30 -3.51
CA PRO A 83 -1.89 -1.70 -2.26
C PRO A 83 -2.20 -3.15 -1.92
N SER A 84 -1.21 -3.82 -1.35
CA SER A 84 -1.38 -5.04 -0.59
C SER A 84 -1.07 -4.75 0.87
N PHE A 85 -1.95 -5.15 1.77
CA PHE A 85 -1.84 -4.85 3.19
C PHE A 85 -2.34 -6.01 4.06
N THR A 86 -1.81 -6.07 5.29
CA THR A 86 -2.17 -7.11 6.25
C THR A 86 -3.34 -6.65 7.11
N ALA A 87 -4.49 -7.29 6.94
CA ALA A 87 -5.65 -7.10 7.79
C ALA A 87 -5.76 -8.22 8.83
N MET A 88 -6.44 -7.95 9.94
CA MET A 88 -6.65 -8.92 11.00
C MET A 88 -8.14 -9.17 11.23
N ARG A 89 -8.53 -10.44 11.30
CA ARG A 89 -9.91 -10.86 11.61
C ARG A 89 -9.89 -12.01 12.60
N ARG A 90 -10.56 -11.85 13.75
CA ARG A 90 -10.63 -12.85 14.82
C ARG A 90 -9.26 -13.39 15.25
N GLY A 91 -8.28 -12.50 15.41
CA GLY A 91 -6.91 -12.84 15.80
C GLY A 91 -6.06 -13.51 14.71
N LYS A 92 -6.59 -13.68 13.48
CA LYS A 92 -5.84 -14.22 12.34
C LYS A 92 -5.50 -13.11 11.36
N ALA A 93 -4.23 -13.00 11.00
CA ALA A 93 -3.75 -12.09 9.98
C ALA A 93 -4.01 -12.66 8.58
N PHE A 94 -4.41 -11.82 7.64
CA PHE A 94 -4.58 -12.16 6.23
C PHE A 94 -4.08 -11.01 5.35
N SER A 95 -3.53 -11.35 4.19
CA SER A 95 -3.21 -10.35 3.16
C SER A 95 -4.46 -10.02 2.36
N ALA A 96 -4.71 -8.74 2.16
CA ALA A 96 -5.74 -8.24 1.28
C ALA A 96 -5.09 -7.33 0.23
N SER A 97 -5.42 -7.57 -1.04
CA SER A 97 -5.08 -6.68 -2.14
C SER A 97 -6.39 -6.14 -2.69
N LEU A 98 -6.60 -4.83 -2.56
CA LEU A 98 -7.81 -4.17 -3.02
C LEU A 98 -7.42 -3.03 -3.96
N PRO A 99 -8.12 -2.86 -5.10
CA PRO A 99 -7.93 -1.69 -5.94
C PRO A 99 -8.12 -0.43 -5.11
N CYS A 100 -7.17 0.51 -5.17
CA CYS A 100 -7.32 1.77 -4.46
C CYS A 100 -8.16 2.72 -5.31
N PRO A 101 -9.40 3.07 -4.91
CA PRO A 101 -10.19 4.01 -5.69
C PRO A 101 -9.57 5.41 -5.61
N GLY A 102 -9.72 6.20 -6.68
CA GLY A 102 -9.14 7.55 -6.78
C GLY A 102 -9.65 8.53 -5.70
N ARG A 103 -10.78 8.20 -5.06
CA ARG A 103 -11.34 8.87 -3.88
C ARG A 103 -11.21 7.94 -2.68
N LEU A 104 -11.04 8.49 -1.48
CA LEU A 104 -11.16 7.72 -0.23
C LEU A 104 -12.47 6.93 -0.28
N PRO A 105 -12.41 5.59 -0.36
CA PRO A 105 -13.62 4.80 -0.27
C PRO A 105 -14.21 5.05 1.11
N ARG A 106 -15.48 5.45 1.15
CA ARG A 106 -16.28 5.33 2.38
C ARG A 106 -16.46 3.84 2.60
N TRP A 107 -15.47 3.21 3.23
CA TRP A 107 -15.67 1.90 3.85
C TRP A 107 -16.68 2.12 4.97
N HIS A 108 -17.97 2.09 4.62
CA HIS A 108 -19.04 1.92 5.58
C HIS A 108 -18.86 0.51 6.14
N PHE A 109 -17.96 0.38 7.11
CA PHE A 109 -18.16 -0.64 8.11
C PHE A 109 -19.40 -0.19 8.85
N ALA A 110 -20.56 -0.76 8.48
CA ALA A 110 -21.60 -0.95 9.47
C ALA A 110 -20.89 -1.46 10.75
N PRO A 111 -21.23 -0.97 11.95
CA PRO A 111 -20.71 -1.58 13.16
C PRO A 111 -20.90 -3.09 13.00
N MET A 112 -19.81 -3.87 13.02
CA MET A 112 -19.95 -5.32 12.94
C MET A 112 -20.92 -5.69 14.06
N PRO A 113 -22.04 -6.38 13.77
CA PRO A 113 -22.94 -6.81 14.82
C PRO A 113 -22.08 -7.57 15.83
N ALA A 114 -22.18 -7.19 17.10
CA ALA A 114 -21.52 -7.90 18.18
C ALA A 114 -21.77 -9.39 17.95
N ALA A 115 -20.70 -10.17 17.79
CA ALA A 115 -20.84 -11.61 17.64
C ALA A 115 -21.65 -12.10 18.86
N PRO A 116 -22.69 -12.93 18.68
CA PRO A 116 -23.44 -13.45 19.82
C PRO A 116 -22.45 -14.13 20.76
N MET A 117 -22.43 -13.67 22.02
CA MET A 117 -21.66 -14.32 23.08
C MET A 117 -22.11 -15.76 23.14
N LEU A 118 -21.26 -16.70 22.70
CA LEU A 118 -21.46 -18.10 23.01
C LEU A 118 -21.28 -18.27 24.53
N PRO A 119 -22.19 -18.98 25.21
CA PRO A 119 -22.13 -19.13 26.65
C PRO A 119 -20.82 -19.82 27.05
N ARG A 120 -20.16 -19.27 28.08
CA ARG A 120 -18.99 -19.90 28.71
C ARG A 120 -19.40 -21.29 29.17
N MET A 121 -18.81 -22.33 28.59
CA MET A 121 -18.81 -23.65 29.22
C MET A 121 -17.91 -23.55 30.44
N SER A 122 -18.54 -23.58 31.61
CA SER A 122 -17.91 -23.87 32.89
C SER A 122 -17.32 -25.27 32.84
N LEU A 123 -16.00 -25.36 33.05
CA LEU A 123 -15.35 -26.57 33.55
C LEU A 123 -15.58 -26.67 35.05
#